data_AF-A0A7S3TVW6-F1
#
_entry.id   AF-A0A7S3TVW6-F1
#
_cell.length_a   1.000
_cell.length_b   1.000
_cell.length_c   1.000
_cell.angle_alpha   90.00
_cell.angle_beta   90.00
_cell.angle_gamma   90.00
#
_symmetry.space_group_name_H-M   'P 1'
#
loop_
_entity.id
_entity.type
_entity.pdbx_description
1 polymer ?
#
loop_
_entity_poly.entity_id
_entity_poly.type
_entity_poly.pdbx_seq_one_letter_code
_entity_poly.pdbx_strand_id
1 'polypeptide(L)'
;YSNSQSSSLNLIFSMISYLSCFFGGWMASTRVGRYKTVVSIAIVYVVGTYVSAVATLPTVRSVALYMLGTMVLITFGAGGIKPNVSTIGADQIDPKDPDAEAIRKSFFQYFYVSINLGSIISHGVLTSLAISGAPSLGIPVEHGFFFTYMIAASFMAIGLAAFAAGK
;
A
#
# COMPACT_ATOMS: atom_id res chain seq x y z
N TYR A 1 -3.98 23.85 -0.25
CA TYR A 1 -4.81 23.59 -1.44
C TYR A 1 -6.26 23.92 -1.12
N SER A 2 -7.03 24.38 -2.10
CA SER A 2 -8.50 24.46 -1.95
C SER A 2 -9.10 23.06 -1.88
N ASN A 3 -10.33 22.93 -1.34
CA ASN A 3 -11.03 21.64 -1.31
C ASN A 3 -11.17 21.02 -2.72
N SER A 4 -11.41 21.84 -3.75
CA SER A 4 -11.51 21.38 -5.14
C SER A 4 -10.19 20.84 -5.70
N GLN A 5 -9.06 21.49 -5.36
CA GLN A 5 -7.73 21.04 -5.76
C GLN A 5 -7.36 19.72 -5.06
N SER A 6 -7.61 19.60 -3.76
CA SER A 6 -7.34 18.37 -3.00
C SER A 6 -8.14 17.18 -3.53
N SER A 7 -9.43 17.37 -3.85
CA SER A 7 -10.26 16.33 -4.46
C SER A 7 -9.74 15.92 -5.84
N SER A 8 -9.30 16.88 -6.65
CA SER A 8 -8.73 16.60 -7.97
C SER A 8 -7.44 15.78 -7.87
N LEU A 9 -6.56 16.12 -6.92
CA LEU A 9 -5.33 15.35 -6.65
C LEU A 9 -5.63 13.91 -6.22
N ASN A 10 -6.66 13.68 -5.41
CA ASN A 10 -7.06 12.34 -4.99
C ASN A 10 -7.60 11.50 -6.18
N LEU A 11 -8.36 12.12 -7.09
CA LEU A 11 -8.82 11.47 -8.31
C LEU A 11 -7.63 11.11 -9.22
N ILE A 12 -6.66 12.02 -9.39
CA ILE A 12 -5.45 11.77 -10.17
C ILE A 12 -4.63 10.63 -9.55
N PHE A 13 -4.46 10.61 -8.22
CA PHE A 13 -3.80 9.52 -7.52
C PHE A 13 -4.44 8.17 -7.83
N SER A 14 -5.78 8.11 -7.73
CA SER A 14 -6.54 6.89 -8.04
C SER A 14 -6.35 6.48 -9.50
N MET A 15 -6.43 7.42 -10.42
CA MET A 15 -6.23 7.18 -11.86
C MET A 15 -4.84 6.60 -12.15
N ILE A 16 -3.78 7.21 -11.62
CA ILE A 16 -2.40 6.73 -11.82
C ILE A 16 -2.21 5.36 -11.19
N SER A 17 -2.76 5.11 -10.00
CA SER A 17 -2.66 3.80 -9.35
C SER A 17 -3.32 2.70 -10.16
N TYR A 18 -4.54 2.92 -10.69
CA TYR A 18 -5.24 1.93 -11.51
C TYR A 18 -4.60 1.75 -12.89
N LEU A 19 -4.12 2.81 -13.52
CA LEU A 19 -3.38 2.71 -14.78
C LEU A 19 -2.08 1.91 -14.58
N SER A 20 -1.40 2.14 -13.46
CA SER A 20 -0.19 1.39 -13.09
C SER A 20 -0.47 -0.10 -12.86
N CYS A 21 -1.70 -0.49 -12.48
CA CYS A 21 -2.09 -1.89 -12.38
C CYS A 21 -1.99 -2.63 -13.72
N PHE A 22 -2.40 -1.98 -14.81
CA PHE A 22 -2.30 -2.57 -16.14
C PHE A 22 -0.84 -2.90 -16.49
N PHE A 23 0.07 -1.94 -16.29
CA PHE A 23 1.50 -2.12 -16.55
C PHE A 23 2.14 -3.14 -15.61
N GLY A 24 1.77 -3.12 -14.32
CA GLY A 24 2.29 -4.06 -13.34
C GLY A 24 1.90 -5.52 -13.60
N GLY A 25 0.66 -5.76 -14.06
CA GLY A 25 0.21 -7.10 -14.48
C GLY A 25 0.90 -7.57 -15.77
N TRP A 26 1.05 -6.68 -16.75
CA TRP A 26 1.74 -6.99 -18.00
C TRP A 26 3.22 -7.37 -17.78
N MET A 27 3.93 -6.59 -16.95
CA MET A 27 5.34 -6.83 -16.63
C MET A 27 5.55 -8.17 -15.89
N ALA A 28 4.66 -8.49 -14.96
CA ALA A 28 4.67 -9.76 -14.22
C ALA A 28 4.44 -10.98 -15.12
N SER A 29 3.60 -10.83 -16.14
CA SER A 29 3.19 -11.93 -17.02
C SER A 29 4.16 -12.21 -18.16
N THR A 30 4.88 -11.19 -18.65
CA THR A 30 5.67 -11.31 -19.90
C THR A 30 7.17 -11.46 -19.71
N ARG A 31 7.77 -10.85 -18.67
CA ARG A 31 9.24 -10.71 -18.58
C ARG A 31 9.87 -11.16 -17.27
N VAL A 32 9.28 -10.78 -16.14
CA VAL A 32 10.00 -10.83 -14.84
C VAL A 32 9.53 -12.00 -13.96
N GLY A 33 8.28 -12.44 -14.13
CA GLY A 33 7.61 -13.38 -13.23
C GLY A 33 6.91 -12.67 -12.08
N ARG A 34 5.80 -13.24 -11.61
CA ARG A 34 4.87 -12.61 -10.64
C ARG A 34 5.56 -12.26 -9.32
N TYR A 35 6.25 -13.24 -8.70
CA TYR A 35 6.92 -13.02 -7.41
C TYR A 35 7.99 -11.92 -7.47
N LYS A 36 8.91 -11.99 -8.44
CA LYS A 36 9.99 -11.00 -8.60
C LYS A 36 9.44 -9.60 -8.87
N THR A 37 8.36 -9.51 -9.65
CA THR A 37 7.67 -8.25 -9.90
C THR A 37 7.13 -7.66 -8.60
N VAL A 38 6.36 -8.45 -7.83
CA VAL A 38 5.76 -8.02 -6.55
C VAL A 38 6.81 -7.58 -5.55
N VAL A 39 7.90 -8.32 -5.38
CA VAL A 39 8.96 -7.93 -4.44
C VAL A 39 9.61 -6.60 -4.87
N SER A 40 9.96 -6.46 -6.15
CA SER A 40 10.67 -5.28 -6.65
C SER A 40 9.85 -4.00 -6.48
N ILE A 41 8.58 -4.02 -6.86
CA ILE A 41 7.68 -2.87 -6.73
C ILE A 41 7.23 -2.63 -5.28
N ALA A 42 7.20 -3.67 -4.43
CA ALA A 42 6.89 -3.50 -3.01
C ALA A 42 8.02 -2.77 -2.29
N ILE A 43 9.28 -2.99 -2.68
CA ILE A 43 10.41 -2.16 -2.23
C ILE A 43 10.18 -0.70 -2.62
N VAL A 44 9.77 -0.43 -3.87
CA VAL A 44 9.44 0.93 -4.33
C VAL A 44 8.33 1.55 -3.50
N TYR A 45 7.28 0.78 -3.17
CA TYR A 45 6.21 1.24 -2.29
C TYR A 45 6.72 1.60 -0.90
N VAL A 46 7.54 0.74 -0.27
CA VAL A 46 8.13 0.99 1.05
C VAL A 46 9.00 2.25 1.03
N VAL A 47 9.81 2.43 0.00
CA VAL A 47 10.59 3.67 -0.16
C VAL A 47 9.65 4.88 -0.30
N GLY A 48 8.59 4.76 -1.11
CA GLY A 48 7.59 5.81 -1.29
C GLY A 48 6.90 6.24 0.00
N THR A 49 6.55 5.30 0.87
CA THR A 49 5.94 5.61 2.18
C THR A 49 6.93 6.25 3.14
N TYR A 50 8.20 5.83 3.18
CA TYR A 50 9.23 6.50 3.97
C TYR A 50 9.56 7.91 3.45
N VAL A 51 9.65 8.09 2.13
CA VAL A 51 9.83 9.43 1.52
C VAL A 51 8.66 10.34 1.88
N SER A 52 7.43 9.81 1.84
CA SER A 52 6.23 10.56 2.24
C SER A 52 6.25 10.91 3.74
N ALA A 53 6.72 10.00 4.60
CA ALA A 53 6.90 10.28 6.02
C ALA A 53 7.89 11.43 6.23
N VAL A 54 9.10 11.34 5.67
CA VAL A 54 10.13 12.38 5.78
C VAL A 54 9.64 13.73 5.24
N ALA A 55 8.87 13.72 4.14
CA ALA A 55 8.31 14.94 3.56
C ALA A 55 7.31 15.65 4.50
N THR A 56 6.67 14.93 5.42
CA THR A 56 5.71 15.48 6.39
C THR A 56 6.33 15.85 7.74
N LEU A 57 7.63 15.61 7.95
CA LEU A 57 8.34 16.10 9.13
C LEU A 57 8.25 17.64 9.20
N PRO A 58 7.97 18.23 10.38
CA PRO A 58 7.90 19.68 10.55
C PRO A 58 9.15 20.43 10.09
N THR A 59 10.33 19.82 10.23
CA THR A 59 11.64 20.39 9.84
C THR A 59 11.88 20.41 8.34
N VAL A 60 11.31 19.45 7.59
CA VAL A 60 11.54 19.30 6.14
C VAL A 60 10.40 19.90 5.33
N ARG A 61 9.15 19.58 5.71
CA ARG A 61 7.89 20.03 5.11
C ARG A 61 7.98 20.38 3.62
N SER A 62 8.16 19.38 2.78
CA SER A 62 8.37 19.55 1.34
C SER A 62 7.24 18.95 0.51
N VAL A 63 6.50 19.81 -0.19
CA VAL A 63 5.43 19.40 -1.11
C VAL A 63 6.00 18.57 -2.27
N ALA A 64 7.17 18.92 -2.78
CA ALA A 64 7.79 18.18 -3.89
C ALA A 64 8.15 16.74 -3.49
N LEU A 65 8.75 16.55 -2.31
CA LEU A 65 9.06 15.21 -1.79
C LEU A 65 7.78 14.42 -1.48
N TYR A 66 6.76 15.09 -0.95
CA TYR A 66 5.47 14.45 -0.68
C TYR A 66 4.80 13.97 -1.98
N MET A 67 4.81 14.78 -3.04
CA MET A 67 4.28 14.40 -4.35
C MET A 67 5.09 13.28 -5.00
N LEU A 68 6.42 13.31 -4.90
CA LEU A 68 7.28 12.23 -5.37
C LEU A 68 6.96 10.91 -4.66
N GLY A 69 6.87 10.93 -3.32
CA GLY A 69 6.54 9.77 -2.52
C GLY A 69 5.16 9.21 -2.85
N THR A 70 4.14 10.07 -2.88
CA THR A 70 2.74 9.64 -3.05
C THR A 70 2.36 9.40 -4.50
N MET A 71 2.52 10.38 -5.39
CA MET A 71 2.00 10.33 -6.77
C MET A 71 2.84 9.50 -7.71
N VAL A 72 4.11 9.22 -7.37
CA VAL A 72 5.01 8.42 -8.18
C VAL A 72 5.33 7.09 -7.50
N LEU A 73 6.00 7.10 -6.34
CA LEU A 73 6.51 5.85 -5.77
C LEU A 73 5.37 4.94 -5.26
N ILE A 74 4.43 5.49 -4.48
CA ILE A 74 3.30 4.72 -3.92
C ILE A 74 2.34 4.28 -5.02
N THR A 75 1.93 5.14 -5.95
CA THR A 75 0.99 4.77 -7.02
C THR A 75 1.54 3.66 -7.93
N PHE A 76 2.81 3.73 -8.32
CA PHE A 76 3.47 2.69 -9.11
C PHE A 76 3.66 1.40 -8.32
N GLY A 77 4.09 1.49 -7.07
CA GLY A 77 4.20 0.34 -6.17
C GLY A 77 2.86 -0.36 -5.99
N ALA A 78 1.80 0.40 -5.69
CA ALA A 78 0.44 -0.10 -5.51
C ALA A 78 -0.06 -0.78 -6.78
N GLY A 79 0.22 -0.14 -7.92
CA GLY A 79 -0.14 -0.61 -9.24
C GLY A 79 0.28 -2.04 -9.48
N GLY A 80 1.56 -2.39 -9.30
CA GLY A 80 1.95 -3.77 -9.58
C GLY A 80 1.65 -4.78 -8.45
N ILE A 81 1.44 -4.35 -7.20
CA ILE A 81 1.13 -5.30 -6.10
C ILE A 81 -0.29 -5.84 -6.28
N LYS A 82 -1.26 -4.93 -6.46
CA LYS A 82 -2.70 -5.23 -6.52
C LYS A 82 -3.07 -6.38 -7.49
N PRO A 83 -2.64 -6.41 -8.76
CA PRO A 83 -3.03 -7.45 -9.72
C PRO A 83 -2.30 -8.78 -9.52
N ASN A 84 -1.18 -8.79 -8.79
CA ASN A 84 -0.29 -9.95 -8.74
C ASN A 84 -0.33 -10.69 -7.38
N VAL A 85 -0.62 -10.02 -6.27
CA VAL A 85 -0.57 -10.66 -4.94
C VAL A 85 -1.66 -11.73 -4.75
N SER A 86 -2.88 -11.45 -5.23
CA SER A 86 -4.01 -12.37 -5.08
C SER A 86 -3.87 -13.61 -5.98
N THR A 87 -3.30 -13.44 -7.17
CA THR A 87 -3.03 -14.54 -8.10
C THR A 87 -1.92 -15.44 -7.57
N ILE A 88 -0.84 -14.89 -7.01
CA ILE A 88 0.21 -15.67 -6.35
C ILE A 88 -0.36 -16.49 -5.19
N GLY A 89 -1.22 -15.89 -4.34
CA GLY A 89 -1.84 -16.62 -3.24
C GLY A 89 -2.78 -17.73 -3.71
N ALA A 90 -3.56 -17.48 -4.77
CA ALA A 90 -4.42 -18.50 -5.38
C ALA A 90 -3.62 -19.64 -6.04
N ASP A 91 -2.44 -19.34 -6.59
CA ASP A 91 -1.54 -20.32 -7.21
C ASP A 91 -0.93 -21.31 -6.19
N GLN A 92 -1.02 -21.03 -4.88
CA GLN A 92 -0.53 -21.94 -3.83
C GLN A 92 -1.45 -23.14 -3.58
N ILE A 93 -2.66 -23.12 -4.13
CA ILE A 93 -3.67 -24.15 -3.91
C ILE A 93 -3.46 -25.27 -4.93
N ASP A 94 -3.26 -26.51 -4.47
CA ASP A 94 -3.07 -27.66 -5.36
C ASP A 94 -4.36 -27.95 -6.15
N PRO A 95 -4.33 -27.91 -7.50
CA PRO A 95 -5.49 -28.24 -8.32
C PRO A 95 -5.96 -29.69 -8.19
N LYS A 96 -5.14 -30.59 -7.63
CA LYS A 96 -5.47 -32.00 -7.43
C LYS A 96 -6.19 -32.27 -6.11
N ASP A 97 -6.24 -31.29 -5.22
CA ASP A 97 -6.95 -31.40 -3.96
C ASP A 97 -8.47 -31.49 -4.24
N PRO A 98 -9.18 -32.52 -3.75
CA PRO A 98 -10.63 -32.63 -3.92
C PRO A 98 -11.40 -31.43 -3.34
N ASP A 99 -10.82 -30.71 -2.38
CA ASP A 99 -11.39 -29.53 -1.73
C ASP A 99 -10.83 -28.20 -2.29
N ALA A 100 -10.07 -28.21 -3.40
CA ALA A 100 -9.39 -27.03 -3.95
C ALA A 100 -10.31 -25.82 -4.14
N GLU A 101 -11.54 -26.02 -4.64
CA GLU A 101 -12.51 -24.93 -4.81
C GLU A 101 -13.00 -24.35 -3.48
N ALA A 102 -13.20 -25.19 -2.46
CA ALA A 102 -13.57 -24.75 -1.13
C ALA A 102 -12.43 -23.95 -0.47
N ILE A 103 -11.19 -24.46 -0.57
CA ILE A 103 -9.98 -23.78 -0.09
C ILE A 103 -9.82 -22.42 -0.79
N ARG A 104 -9.98 -22.38 -2.12
CA ARG A 104 -9.89 -21.14 -2.91
C ARG A 104 -10.93 -20.12 -2.51
N LYS A 105 -12.18 -20.55 -2.32
CA LYS A 105 -13.25 -19.68 -1.83
C LYS A 105 -12.92 -19.10 -0.46
N SER A 106 -12.50 -19.94 0.49
CA SER A 106 -12.10 -19.49 1.83
C SER A 106 -10.91 -18.54 1.78
N PHE A 107 -9.90 -18.82 0.97
CA PHE A 107 -8.76 -17.92 0.75
C PHE A 107 -9.22 -16.52 0.33
N PHE A 108 -10.03 -16.41 -0.72
CA PHE A 108 -10.52 -15.11 -1.18
C PHE A 108 -11.43 -14.42 -0.15
N GLN A 109 -12.25 -15.18 0.58
CA GLN A 109 -13.06 -14.62 1.67
C GLN A 109 -12.18 -13.97 2.74
N TYR A 110 -11.19 -14.69 3.29
CA TYR A 110 -10.28 -14.13 4.29
C TYR A 110 -9.43 -12.99 3.74
N PHE A 111 -8.99 -13.09 2.48
CA PHE A 111 -8.26 -12.03 1.78
C PHE A 111 -9.07 -10.73 1.74
N TYR A 112 -10.33 -10.77 1.29
CA TYR A 112 -11.16 -9.56 1.23
C TYR A 112 -11.60 -9.06 2.60
N VAL A 113 -11.85 -9.93 3.58
CA VAL A 113 -12.11 -9.52 4.96
C VAL A 113 -10.90 -8.75 5.51
N SER A 114 -9.68 -9.25 5.30
CA SER A 114 -8.46 -8.58 5.77
C SER A 114 -8.27 -7.19 5.15
N ILE A 115 -8.55 -7.03 3.87
CA ILE A 115 -8.47 -5.73 3.17
C ILE A 115 -9.47 -4.73 3.77
N ASN A 116 -10.73 -5.15 3.98
CA ASN A 116 -11.75 -4.28 4.52
C ASN A 116 -11.47 -3.90 5.98
N LEU A 117 -11.01 -4.84 6.81
CA LEU A 117 -10.58 -4.56 8.18
C LEU A 117 -9.42 -3.56 8.20
N GLY A 118 -8.41 -3.74 7.35
CA GLY A 118 -7.31 -2.79 7.20
C GLY A 118 -7.80 -1.38 6.81
N SER A 119 -8.78 -1.30 5.90
CA SER A 119 -9.41 -0.03 5.50
C SER A 119 -10.13 0.64 6.67
N ILE A 120 -10.91 -0.11 7.47
CA ILE A 120 -11.61 0.43 8.64
C ILE A 120 -10.61 0.99 9.66
N ILE A 121 -9.55 0.25 9.97
CA ILE A 121 -8.50 0.69 10.90
C ILE A 121 -7.80 1.94 10.35
N SER A 122 -7.49 1.97 9.06
CA SER A 122 -6.87 3.14 8.43
C SER A 122 -7.74 4.39 8.53
N HIS A 123 -9.02 4.28 8.15
CA HIS A 123 -9.93 5.43 8.16
C HIS A 123 -10.32 5.87 9.58
N GLY A 124 -10.48 4.93 10.52
CA GLY A 124 -10.89 5.22 11.88
C GLY A 124 -9.75 5.70 12.79
N VAL A 125 -8.57 5.06 12.71
CA VAL A 125 -7.45 5.31 13.63
C VAL A 125 -6.39 6.19 12.98
N LEU A 126 -5.86 5.79 11.83
CA LEU A 126 -4.71 6.48 11.22
C LEU A 126 -5.07 7.90 10.74
N THR A 127 -6.28 8.10 10.23
CA THR A 127 -6.77 9.44 9.86
C THR A 127 -6.88 10.36 11.08
N SER A 128 -7.38 9.84 12.20
CA SER A 128 -7.47 10.60 13.45
C SER A 128 -6.09 10.99 13.98
N LEU A 129 -5.15 10.04 13.97
CA LEU A 129 -3.74 10.30 14.33
C LEU A 129 -3.10 11.37 13.43
N ALA A 130 -3.39 11.34 12.12
CA ALA A 130 -2.82 12.28 11.17
C ALA A 130 -3.32 13.72 11.40
N ILE A 131 -4.61 13.89 11.68
CA ILE A 131 -5.26 15.20 11.78
C ILE A 131 -5.19 15.79 13.19
N SER A 132 -5.39 14.95 14.21
CA SER A 132 -5.54 15.38 15.60
C SER A 132 -4.31 15.07 16.47
N GLY A 133 -3.30 14.39 15.92
CA GLY A 133 -2.21 13.83 16.72
C GLY A 133 -2.72 12.78 17.71
N ALA A 134 -1.90 12.47 18.72
CA ALA A 134 -2.31 11.64 19.85
C ALA A 134 -1.74 12.22 21.15
N PRO A 135 -2.42 13.21 21.76
CA PRO A 135 -1.95 13.86 22.99
C PRO A 135 -1.72 12.89 24.15
N SER A 136 -2.53 11.84 24.25
CA SER A 136 -2.37 10.76 25.24
C SER A 136 -1.09 9.95 25.09
N LEU A 137 -0.50 9.94 23.90
CA LEU A 137 0.77 9.27 23.59
C LEU A 137 1.93 10.28 23.49
N GLY A 138 1.69 11.56 23.79
CA GLY A 138 2.69 12.62 23.64
C GLY A 138 2.99 13.01 22.20
N ILE A 139 2.14 12.64 21.22
CA ILE A 139 2.31 12.99 19.81
C ILE A 139 1.56 14.30 19.52
N PRO A 140 2.26 15.42 19.30
CA PRO A 140 1.62 16.68 18.94
C PRO A 140 1.04 16.60 17.51
N VAL A 141 0.04 17.44 17.25
CA VAL A 141 -0.68 17.50 15.97
C VAL A 141 0.26 17.68 14.78
N GLU A 142 1.31 18.48 14.94
CA GLU A 142 2.28 18.78 13.89
C GLU A 142 3.07 17.55 13.42
N HIS A 143 3.22 16.52 14.27
CA HIS A 143 3.90 15.27 13.96
C HIS A 143 2.91 14.16 13.55
N GLY A 144 1.61 14.41 13.58
CA GLY A 144 0.57 13.41 13.30
C GLY A 144 0.76 12.72 11.95
N PHE A 145 0.88 13.50 10.86
CA PHE A 145 1.12 12.96 9.52
C PHE A 145 2.41 12.14 9.43
N PHE A 146 3.49 12.59 10.06
CA PHE A 146 4.75 11.85 10.08
C PHE A 146 4.57 10.47 10.71
N PHE A 147 3.98 10.41 11.91
CA PHE A 147 3.75 9.12 12.58
C PHE A 147 2.80 8.22 11.79
N THR A 148 1.73 8.76 11.19
CA THR A 148 0.83 7.97 10.35
C THR A 148 1.55 7.34 9.16
N TYR A 149 2.36 8.09 8.43
CA TYR A 149 3.14 7.55 7.31
C TYR A 149 4.24 6.58 7.77
N MET A 150 4.88 6.81 8.92
CA MET A 150 5.87 5.89 9.50
C MET A 150 5.26 4.55 9.92
N ILE A 151 4.06 4.58 10.52
CA ILE A 151 3.31 3.38 10.84
C ILE A 151 2.98 2.63 9.54
N ALA A 152 2.41 3.31 8.54
CA ALA A 152 2.10 2.70 7.26
C ALA A 152 3.33 2.10 6.56
N ALA A 153 4.48 2.80 6.61
CA ALA A 153 5.75 2.31 6.07
C ALA A 153 6.25 1.05 6.80
N SER A 154 6.18 1.05 8.13
CA SER A 154 6.58 -0.09 8.95
C SER A 154 5.73 -1.33 8.66
N PHE A 155 4.40 -1.17 8.62
CA PHE A 155 3.49 -2.28 8.29
C PHE A 155 3.74 -2.83 6.88
N MET A 156 3.96 -1.96 5.89
CA MET A 156 4.29 -2.41 4.55
C MET A 156 5.64 -3.14 4.51
N ALA A 157 6.66 -2.66 5.22
CA ALA A 157 7.97 -3.30 5.28
C ALA A 157 7.90 -4.69 5.95
N ILE A 158 7.13 -4.81 7.04
CA ILE A 158 6.86 -6.10 7.70
C ILE A 158 6.10 -7.03 6.75
N GLY A 159 5.08 -6.53 6.05
CA GLY A 159 4.33 -7.30 5.05
C GLY A 159 5.22 -7.81 3.91
N LEU A 160 6.13 -6.97 3.42
CA LEU A 160 7.13 -7.35 2.42
C LEU A 160 8.09 -8.42 2.97
N ALA A 161 8.60 -8.25 4.20
CA ALA A 161 9.48 -9.23 4.82
C ALA A 161 8.78 -10.59 5.00
N ALA A 162 7.53 -10.60 5.48
CA ALA A 162 6.72 -11.80 5.61
C ALA A 162 6.44 -12.47 4.26
N PHE A 163 6.07 -11.69 3.24
CA PHE A 163 5.87 -12.19 1.88
C PHE A 163 7.16 -12.75 1.27
N ALA A 164 8.30 -12.13 1.54
CA ALA A 164 9.60 -12.58 1.05
C ALA A 164 10.07 -13.86 1.76
N ALA A 165 9.78 -14.00 3.06
CA ALA A 165 10.12 -15.15 3.89
C ALA A 165 9.22 -16.36 3.66
N GLY A 166 7.96 -16.17 3.26
CA GLY A 166 7.00 -17.24 2.94
C GLY A 166 7.27 -17.95 1.61
N LYS A 167 8.52 -17.95 1.14
CA LYS A 167 8.96 -18.52 -0.13
C LYS A 167 9.61 -19.87 0.08
#